data_AF-A0A9Q8QNX9-F1
#
_entry.id   AF-A0A9Q8QNX9-F1
#
_cell.length_a   1.000
_cell.length_b   1.000
_cell.length_c   1.000
_cell.angle_alpha   90.00
_cell.angle_beta   90.00
_cell.angle_gamma   90.00
#
_symmetry.space_group_name_H-M   'P 1'
#
loop_
_entity.id
_entity.type
_entity.pdbx_description
1 polymer ?
#
loop_
_entity_poly.entity_id
_entity_poly.type
_entity_poly.pdbx_seq_one_letter_code
_entity_poly.pdbx_strand_id
1 'polypeptide(L)'
;MGALYYLMHPNQLRSIIQWKLWHNPVHQRKPSEESPELQECFRFLNMTSRSFAAVIQELNHELLVPITLFYLVLRGLDTIEDDMTIPIDNKVPLLRKFHETMDIDGWQYHESQEKDKELLEKFDVVVTELKKLKPKYRTIIKEMTVKMGNGMADYAENTKMIENGVQTIEEYELYCHYVAGLVGEGLTRLFVSSELGNPKLAERPSLTESMGQFLQKTNIIRDIHEDWQDGRRWYPKEIWSRHVDKWEDLLDPKYREQAVNCVSDMILDALKHAEECLFYMAGMREQSVFNFVAIPQGMAIATLELMFRNPDVLEKNVKITKGDACQLMFECTQNLQTVCEVFRRYARKIHAKNDPRDPNYLAISVRCAQIEQFIETLYPTQDPKKLTLENEQRQKKEPTVDPGENLIMFGIVLLCLLFVSGIMVRAICAAAPYISQPLTGLI
;
A
#
# COMPACT_ATOMS: atom_id res chain seq x y z
N MET A 1 -6.76 19.00 -15.49
CA MET A 1 -7.32 19.98 -14.52
C MET A 1 -6.47 21.25 -14.55
N GLY A 2 -7.06 22.41 -14.84
CA GLY A 2 -6.35 23.69 -14.99
C GLY A 2 -6.18 24.47 -13.68
N ALA A 3 -5.43 25.57 -13.70
CA ALA A 3 -5.14 26.41 -12.54
C ALA A 3 -6.40 26.93 -11.80
N LEU A 4 -7.49 27.19 -12.54
CA LEU A 4 -8.76 27.66 -12.00
C LEU A 4 -9.43 26.66 -11.04
N TYR A 5 -9.24 25.35 -11.26
CA TYR A 5 -9.78 24.30 -10.37
C TYR A 5 -9.18 24.42 -8.97
N TYR A 6 -7.86 24.60 -8.89
CA TYR A 6 -7.15 24.64 -7.61
C TYR A 6 -7.38 25.93 -6.81
N LEU A 7 -7.86 27.00 -7.45
CA LEU A 7 -8.34 28.19 -6.73
C LEU A 7 -9.61 27.90 -5.92
N MET A 8 -10.47 27.01 -6.41
CA MET A 8 -11.69 26.56 -5.71
C MET A 8 -11.45 25.38 -4.77
N HIS A 9 -10.28 24.74 -4.85
CA HIS A 9 -9.88 23.59 -4.02
C HIS A 9 -8.52 23.83 -3.31
N PRO A 10 -8.43 24.84 -2.41
CA PRO A 10 -7.16 25.26 -1.80
C PRO A 10 -6.49 24.17 -0.96
N ASN A 11 -7.27 23.27 -0.33
CA ASN A 11 -6.73 22.14 0.43
C ASN A 11 -6.00 21.12 -0.47
N GLN A 12 -6.53 20.87 -1.67
CA GLN A 12 -5.89 19.99 -2.65
C GLN A 12 -4.61 20.63 -3.21
N LEU A 13 -4.65 21.93 -3.49
CA LEU A 13 -3.46 22.68 -3.90
C LEU A 13 -2.38 22.64 -2.80
N ARG A 14 -2.77 22.89 -1.55
CA ARG A 14 -1.89 22.78 -0.39
C ARG A 14 -1.24 21.40 -0.33
N SER A 15 -2.00 20.33 -0.47
CA SER A 15 -1.48 18.96 -0.41
C SER A 15 -0.46 18.68 -1.52
N ILE A 16 -0.69 19.18 -2.74
CA ILE A 16 0.27 19.08 -3.85
C ILE A 16 1.56 19.86 -3.54
N ILE A 17 1.43 21.08 -3.00
CA ILE A 17 2.59 21.92 -2.64
C ILE A 17 3.37 21.28 -1.49
N GLN A 18 2.69 20.79 -0.46
CA GLN A 18 3.29 20.09 0.67
C GLN A 18 4.08 18.87 0.20
N TRP A 19 3.48 18.03 -0.64
CA TRP A 19 4.18 16.89 -1.21
C TRP A 19 5.38 17.31 -2.08
N LYS A 20 5.26 18.37 -2.89
CA LYS A 20 6.37 18.78 -3.76
C LYS A 20 7.52 19.48 -3.04
N LEU A 21 7.24 20.25 -1.98
CA LEU A 21 8.23 21.11 -1.33
C LEU A 21 8.77 20.53 -0.01
N TRP A 22 7.98 19.74 0.69
CA TRP A 22 8.31 19.27 2.04
C TRP A 22 8.43 17.75 2.15
N HIS A 23 8.14 17.00 1.09
CA HIS A 23 8.46 15.58 1.05
C HIS A 23 9.97 15.40 0.88
N ASN A 24 10.59 14.79 1.89
CA ASN A 24 11.96 14.31 1.78
C ASN A 24 11.91 12.79 1.63
N PRO A 25 12.34 12.24 0.48
CA PRO A 25 12.34 10.79 0.28
C PRO A 25 13.26 10.13 1.31
N VAL A 26 12.84 8.99 1.85
CA VAL A 26 13.60 8.26 2.88
C VAL A 26 14.98 7.86 2.37
N HIS A 27 15.02 7.36 1.14
CA HIS A 27 16.25 7.07 0.40
C HIS A 27 16.21 7.77 -0.95
N GLN A 28 17.37 8.17 -1.45
CA GLN A 28 17.51 8.82 -2.75
C GLN A 28 18.30 7.93 -3.69
N ARG A 29 17.71 7.65 -4.86
CA ARG A 29 18.39 7.02 -5.98
C ARG A 29 19.48 7.95 -6.53
N LYS A 30 20.60 7.38 -6.97
CA LYS A 30 21.72 8.10 -7.58
C LYS A 30 22.00 7.60 -9.01
N PRO A 31 21.30 8.14 -10.02
CA PRO A 31 21.44 7.67 -11.40
C PRO A 31 22.86 7.73 -11.95
N SER A 32 23.70 8.64 -11.46
CA SER A 32 25.09 8.82 -11.90
C SER A 32 26.01 7.64 -11.58
N GLU A 33 25.63 6.80 -10.61
CA GLU A 33 26.42 5.64 -10.17
C GLU A 33 25.94 4.33 -10.83
N GLU A 34 24.91 4.40 -11.69
CA GLU A 34 24.22 3.23 -12.25
C GLU A 34 24.70 2.89 -13.67
N SER A 35 24.63 1.60 -14.02
CA SER A 35 24.88 1.13 -15.39
C SER A 35 23.79 1.61 -16.35
N PRO A 36 24.09 1.73 -17.66
CA PRO A 36 23.09 2.09 -18.67
C PRO A 36 21.86 1.16 -18.66
N GLU A 37 22.06 -0.14 -18.44
CA GLU A 37 20.99 -1.13 -18.39
C GLU A 37 20.07 -0.91 -17.17
N LEU A 38 20.63 -0.55 -16.03
CA LEU A 38 19.88 -0.24 -14.83
C LEU A 38 19.09 1.07 -14.96
N GLN A 39 19.70 2.09 -15.57
CA GLN A 39 18.98 3.33 -15.89
C GLN A 39 17.78 3.08 -16.81
N GLU A 40 17.94 2.19 -17.79
CA GLU A 40 16.87 1.78 -18.70
C GLU A 40 15.75 1.01 -17.96
N CYS A 41 16.10 0.11 -17.02
CA CYS A 41 15.13 -0.53 -16.14
C CYS A 41 14.29 0.49 -15.36
N PHE A 42 14.93 1.53 -14.80
CA PHE A 42 14.19 2.59 -14.12
C PHE A 42 13.37 3.47 -15.07
N ARG A 43 13.79 3.65 -16.34
CA ARG A 43 12.96 4.31 -17.35
C ARG A 43 11.68 3.50 -17.58
N PHE A 44 11.79 2.19 -17.77
CA PHE A 44 10.64 1.31 -17.90
C PHE A 44 9.73 1.32 -16.68
N LEU A 45 10.31 1.35 -15.47
CA LEU A 45 9.53 1.49 -14.25
C LEU A 45 8.69 2.78 -14.27
N ASN A 46 9.30 3.92 -14.61
CA ASN A 46 8.60 5.21 -14.65
C ASN A 46 7.50 5.24 -15.72
N MET A 47 7.74 4.60 -16.88
CA MET A 47 6.75 4.52 -17.96
C MET A 47 5.53 3.68 -17.59
N THR A 48 5.75 2.50 -17.03
CA THR A 48 4.70 1.49 -16.82
C THR A 48 3.98 1.65 -15.47
N SER A 49 4.66 2.18 -14.44
CA SER A 49 4.17 2.19 -13.05
C SER A 49 3.60 3.55 -12.61
N ARG A 50 3.87 4.63 -13.35
CA ARG A 50 3.42 6.01 -13.07
C ARG A 50 3.68 6.43 -11.62
N SER A 51 2.64 6.59 -10.80
CA SER A 51 2.75 7.03 -9.41
C SER A 51 3.45 6.02 -8.51
N PHE A 52 3.38 4.73 -8.82
CA PHE A 52 4.02 3.69 -8.02
C PHE A 52 5.54 3.61 -8.25
N ALA A 53 6.03 4.11 -9.39
CA ALA A 53 7.47 4.28 -9.65
C ALA A 53 8.15 5.20 -8.63
N ALA A 54 7.46 6.27 -8.19
CA ALA A 54 8.00 7.18 -7.18
C ALA A 54 8.18 6.46 -5.84
N VAL A 55 7.21 5.66 -5.43
CA VAL A 55 7.24 4.90 -4.18
C VAL A 55 8.35 3.85 -4.19
N ILE A 56 8.54 3.15 -5.31
CA ILE A 56 9.64 2.18 -5.47
C ILE A 56 11.01 2.86 -5.38
N GLN A 57 11.17 4.04 -5.99
CA GLN A 57 12.45 4.75 -6.03
C GLN A 57 12.91 5.30 -4.66
N GLU A 58 12.03 5.33 -3.66
CA GLU A 58 12.34 5.75 -2.28
C GLU A 58 12.72 4.58 -1.36
N LEU A 59 12.69 3.34 -1.87
CA LEU A 59 13.04 2.15 -1.11
C LEU A 59 14.51 2.14 -0.67
N ASN A 60 14.75 1.46 0.44
CA ASN A 60 16.09 1.12 0.90
C ASN A 60 16.92 0.49 -0.24
N HIS A 61 18.18 0.89 -0.34
CA HIS A 61 19.12 0.44 -1.38
C HIS A 61 19.20 -1.09 -1.53
N GLU A 62 19.00 -1.85 -0.45
CA GLU A 62 18.98 -3.32 -0.48
C GLU A 62 17.81 -3.89 -1.28
N LEU A 63 16.67 -3.19 -1.34
CA LEU A 63 15.43 -3.64 -1.97
C LEU A 63 15.04 -2.86 -3.24
N LEU A 64 15.59 -1.66 -3.44
CA LEU A 64 15.29 -0.78 -4.57
C LEU A 64 15.40 -1.51 -5.92
N VAL A 65 16.54 -2.13 -6.20
CA VAL A 65 16.77 -2.85 -7.47
C VAL A 65 15.99 -4.17 -7.52
N PRO A 66 16.03 -5.06 -6.49
CA PRO A 66 15.23 -6.28 -6.50
C PRO A 66 13.74 -6.05 -6.76
N ILE A 67 13.12 -5.06 -6.13
CA ILE A 67 11.68 -4.78 -6.30
C ILE A 67 11.40 -4.13 -7.66
N THR A 68 12.29 -3.26 -8.15
CA THR A 68 12.18 -2.72 -9.52
C THR A 68 12.18 -3.84 -10.54
N LEU A 69 13.15 -4.77 -10.47
CA LEU A 69 13.24 -5.88 -11.41
C LEU A 69 12.10 -6.87 -11.23
N PHE A 70 11.65 -7.13 -9.99
CA PHE A 70 10.48 -7.95 -9.74
C PHE A 70 9.25 -7.37 -10.44
N TYR A 71 9.00 -6.06 -10.27
CA TYR A 71 7.91 -5.36 -10.95
C TYR A 71 8.01 -5.46 -12.48
N LEU A 72 9.19 -5.23 -13.06
CA LEU A 72 9.38 -5.29 -14.52
C LEU A 72 9.18 -6.70 -15.09
N VAL A 73 9.64 -7.73 -14.39
CA VAL A 73 9.40 -9.13 -14.80
C VAL A 73 7.91 -9.43 -14.83
N LEU A 74 7.19 -9.06 -13.76
CA LEU A 74 5.74 -9.30 -13.71
C LEU A 74 4.99 -8.45 -14.73
N ARG A 75 5.40 -7.20 -14.97
CA ARG A 75 4.81 -6.35 -16.02
C ARG A 75 5.05 -6.91 -17.42
N GLY A 76 6.23 -7.48 -17.69
CA GLY A 76 6.50 -8.18 -18.95
C GLY A 76 5.58 -9.39 -19.13
N LEU A 77 5.39 -10.17 -18.07
CA LEU A 77 4.46 -11.31 -18.07
C LEU A 77 3.01 -10.87 -18.32
N ASP A 78 2.54 -9.84 -17.60
CA ASP A 78 1.22 -9.19 -17.73
C ASP A 78 0.98 -8.71 -19.18
N THR A 79 2.00 -8.10 -19.79
CA THR A 79 1.92 -7.61 -21.18
C THR A 79 1.70 -8.74 -22.20
N ILE A 80 2.21 -9.95 -21.94
CA ILE A 80 1.95 -11.13 -22.79
C ILE A 80 0.54 -11.68 -22.55
N GLU A 81 0.08 -11.66 -21.29
CA GLU A 81 -1.24 -12.14 -20.89
C GLU A 81 -2.36 -11.27 -21.47
N ASP A 82 -2.25 -9.95 -21.32
CA ASP A 82 -3.23 -8.96 -21.78
C ASP A 82 -3.34 -8.89 -23.31
N ASP A 83 -2.28 -9.28 -24.05
CA ASP A 83 -2.23 -9.11 -25.50
C ASP A 83 -3.17 -10.08 -26.24
N MET A 84 -4.34 -9.61 -26.62
CA MET A 84 -5.36 -10.40 -27.33
C MET A 84 -4.98 -10.75 -28.77
N THR A 85 -3.87 -10.20 -29.31
CA THR A 85 -3.38 -10.50 -30.67
C THR A 85 -2.52 -11.75 -30.73
N ILE A 86 -1.99 -12.22 -29.58
CA ILE A 86 -1.19 -13.44 -29.48
C ILE A 86 -2.13 -14.65 -29.42
N PRO A 87 -2.05 -15.61 -30.38
CA PRO A 87 -2.86 -16.82 -30.34
C PRO A 87 -2.63 -17.62 -29.06
N ILE A 88 -3.69 -18.21 -28.50
CA ILE A 88 -3.65 -18.97 -27.23
C ILE A 88 -2.57 -20.07 -27.28
N ASP A 89 -2.47 -20.79 -28.40
CA ASP A 89 -1.48 -21.85 -28.62
C ASP A 89 -0.03 -21.37 -28.49
N ASN A 90 0.23 -20.09 -28.75
CA ASN A 90 1.54 -19.45 -28.56
C ASN A 90 1.65 -18.80 -27.17
N LYS A 91 0.59 -18.16 -26.69
CA LYS A 91 0.52 -17.46 -25.41
C LYS A 91 0.78 -18.38 -24.23
N VAL A 92 0.14 -19.55 -24.19
CA VAL A 92 0.24 -20.48 -23.06
C VAL A 92 1.68 -20.97 -22.83
N PRO A 93 2.41 -21.47 -23.85
CA PRO A 93 3.82 -21.82 -23.69
C PRO A 93 4.69 -20.63 -23.27
N LEU A 94 4.44 -19.43 -23.81
CA LEU A 94 5.17 -18.22 -23.43
C LEU A 94 4.99 -17.89 -21.94
N LEU A 95 3.76 -17.89 -21.44
CA LEU A 95 3.46 -17.61 -20.03
C LEU A 95 4.10 -18.65 -19.10
N ARG A 96 3.93 -19.94 -19.38
CA ARG A 96 4.47 -21.02 -18.52
C ARG A 96 6.00 -21.03 -18.48
N LYS A 97 6.66 -20.68 -19.60
CA LYS A 97 8.12 -20.68 -19.72
C LYS A 97 8.75 -19.30 -19.57
N PHE A 98 7.99 -18.25 -19.26
CA PHE A 98 8.52 -16.89 -19.14
C PHE A 98 9.65 -16.80 -18.11
N HIS A 99 9.58 -17.57 -17.03
CA HIS A 99 10.63 -17.63 -16.02
C HIS A 99 12.00 -18.14 -16.55
N GLU A 100 12.03 -18.86 -17.67
CA GLU A 100 13.26 -19.34 -18.32
C GLU A 100 13.98 -18.21 -19.05
N THR A 101 13.25 -17.19 -19.52
CA THR A 101 13.82 -16.03 -20.25
C THR A 101 14.79 -15.24 -19.38
N MET A 102 14.58 -15.26 -18.06
CA MET A 102 15.46 -14.66 -17.06
C MET A 102 16.89 -15.24 -17.04
N ASP A 103 17.12 -16.39 -17.67
CA ASP A 103 18.43 -17.03 -17.83
C ASP A 103 19.04 -16.80 -19.23
N ILE A 104 18.23 -16.39 -20.23
CA ILE A 104 18.63 -16.27 -21.63
C ILE A 104 19.19 -14.87 -21.90
N ASP A 105 20.51 -14.78 -22.12
CA ASP A 105 21.14 -13.51 -22.51
C ASP A 105 20.58 -12.98 -23.83
N GLY A 106 20.24 -11.69 -23.87
CA GLY A 106 19.71 -11.06 -25.08
C GLY A 106 18.26 -11.40 -25.41
N TRP A 107 17.50 -12.02 -24.49
CA TRP A 107 16.10 -12.35 -24.75
C TRP A 107 15.26 -11.09 -24.95
N GLN A 108 14.48 -11.07 -26.03
CA GLN A 108 13.56 -10.00 -26.42
C GLN A 108 12.33 -10.60 -27.08
N TYR A 109 11.22 -9.87 -27.06
CA TYR A 109 9.98 -10.28 -27.72
C TYR A 109 9.34 -9.09 -28.44
N HIS A 110 9.16 -9.21 -29.76
CA HIS A 110 8.78 -8.11 -30.66
C HIS A 110 7.38 -8.27 -31.28
N GLU A 111 6.65 -9.33 -30.92
CA GLU A 111 5.36 -9.64 -31.55
C GLU A 111 4.18 -8.94 -30.84
N SER A 112 4.38 -8.43 -29.63
CA SER A 112 3.31 -7.81 -28.85
C SER A 112 2.83 -6.50 -29.47
N GLN A 113 1.52 -6.25 -29.40
CA GLN A 113 0.86 -4.99 -29.80
C GLN A 113 0.39 -4.16 -28.62
N GLU A 114 0.64 -4.60 -27.39
CA GLU A 114 0.25 -3.90 -26.17
C GLU A 114 1.01 -2.58 -25.97
N LYS A 115 0.43 -1.71 -25.15
CA LYS A 115 0.96 -0.36 -24.86
C LYS A 115 2.39 -0.39 -24.28
N ASP A 116 2.69 -1.42 -23.49
CA ASP A 116 3.94 -1.57 -22.75
C ASP A 116 4.96 -2.48 -23.47
N LYS A 117 4.72 -2.81 -24.75
CA LYS A 117 5.57 -3.72 -25.55
C LYS A 117 7.04 -3.36 -25.60
N GLU A 118 7.40 -2.07 -25.48
CA GLU A 118 8.81 -1.65 -25.49
C GLU A 118 9.63 -2.34 -24.38
N LEU A 119 9.00 -2.68 -23.26
CA LEU A 119 9.61 -3.46 -22.19
C LEU A 119 10.01 -4.87 -22.65
N LEU A 120 9.15 -5.52 -23.45
CA LEU A 120 9.41 -6.85 -24.01
C LEU A 120 10.45 -6.79 -25.14
N GLU A 121 10.40 -5.76 -25.98
CA GLU A 121 11.33 -5.53 -27.08
C GLU A 121 12.78 -5.32 -26.60
N LYS A 122 12.97 -4.80 -25.38
CA LYS A 122 14.29 -4.59 -24.75
C LYS A 122 14.44 -5.35 -23.43
N PHE A 123 13.79 -6.50 -23.29
CA PHE A 123 13.79 -7.25 -22.03
C PHE A 123 15.19 -7.77 -21.63
N ASP A 124 16.15 -7.78 -22.56
CA ASP A 124 17.54 -8.14 -22.34
C ASP A 124 18.22 -7.28 -21.26
N VAL A 125 17.83 -6.01 -21.13
CA VAL A 125 18.35 -5.13 -20.07
C VAL A 125 17.89 -5.60 -18.68
N VAL A 126 16.64 -6.08 -18.58
CA VAL A 126 16.07 -6.65 -17.35
C VAL A 126 16.79 -7.94 -16.98
N VAL A 127 17.01 -8.82 -17.97
CA VAL A 127 17.77 -10.08 -17.78
C VAL A 127 19.19 -9.80 -17.28
N THR A 128 19.87 -8.80 -17.86
CA THR A 128 21.23 -8.41 -17.49
C THR A 128 21.30 -7.98 -16.02
N GLU A 129 20.36 -7.16 -15.55
CA GLU A 129 20.31 -6.71 -14.16
C GLU A 129 19.85 -7.81 -13.20
N LEU A 130 18.94 -8.70 -13.61
CA LEU A 130 18.51 -9.86 -12.82
C LEU A 130 19.67 -10.79 -12.46
N LYS A 131 20.65 -10.95 -13.36
CA LYS A 131 21.85 -11.76 -13.12
C LYS A 131 22.81 -11.15 -12.09
N LYS A 132 22.72 -9.84 -11.83
CA LYS A 132 23.53 -9.13 -10.82
C LYS A 132 22.91 -9.21 -9.41
N LEU A 133 21.65 -9.63 -9.29
CA LEU A 133 20.98 -9.74 -8.00
C LEU A 133 21.60 -10.80 -7.09
N LYS A 134 21.49 -10.59 -5.77
CA LYS A 134 21.80 -11.62 -4.78
C LYS A 134 20.97 -12.88 -5.06
N PRO A 135 21.55 -14.10 -4.95
CA PRO A 135 20.85 -15.34 -5.30
C PRO A 135 19.49 -15.52 -4.61
N LYS A 136 19.38 -15.09 -3.34
CA LYS A 136 18.13 -15.14 -2.57
C LYS A 136 16.99 -14.36 -3.23
N TYR A 137 17.24 -13.17 -3.77
CA TYR A 137 16.21 -12.34 -4.41
C TYR A 137 15.85 -12.87 -5.79
N ARG A 138 16.87 -13.26 -6.58
CA ARG A 138 16.65 -13.85 -7.90
C ARG A 138 15.78 -15.11 -7.83
N THR A 139 16.03 -15.96 -6.84
CA THR A 139 15.25 -17.19 -6.61
C THR A 139 13.78 -16.87 -6.32
N ILE A 140 13.52 -15.89 -5.43
CA ILE A 140 12.15 -15.45 -5.13
C ILE A 140 11.45 -14.95 -6.39
N ILE A 141 12.08 -14.05 -7.15
CA ILE A 141 11.50 -13.50 -8.39
C ILE A 141 11.17 -14.63 -9.36
N LYS A 142 12.11 -15.54 -9.61
CA LYS A 142 11.92 -16.66 -10.53
C LYS A 142 10.77 -17.57 -10.10
N GLU A 143 10.69 -17.93 -8.82
CA GLU A 143 9.60 -18.76 -8.28
C GLU A 143 8.23 -18.08 -8.41
N MET A 144 8.14 -16.78 -8.14
CA MET A 144 6.90 -16.03 -8.30
C MET A 144 6.48 -15.95 -9.78
N THR A 145 7.44 -15.74 -10.69
CA THR A 145 7.19 -15.77 -12.13
C THR A 145 6.67 -17.12 -12.60
N VAL A 146 7.20 -18.23 -12.07
CA VAL A 146 6.68 -19.59 -12.38
C VAL A 146 5.23 -19.73 -11.93
N LYS A 147 4.91 -19.36 -10.68
CA LYS A 147 3.55 -19.50 -10.14
C LYS A 147 2.56 -18.63 -10.91
N MET A 148 2.89 -17.37 -11.14
CA MET A 148 2.03 -16.40 -11.81
C MET A 148 1.85 -16.76 -13.30
N GLY A 149 2.92 -17.14 -14.00
CA GLY A 149 2.84 -17.56 -15.40
C GLY A 149 1.99 -18.81 -15.61
N ASN A 150 2.03 -19.78 -14.67
CA ASN A 150 1.14 -20.93 -14.72
C ASN A 150 -0.31 -20.56 -14.44
N GLY A 151 -0.58 -19.73 -13.42
CA GLY A 151 -1.95 -19.30 -13.10
C GLY A 151 -2.59 -18.49 -14.24
N MET A 152 -1.83 -17.57 -14.85
CA MET A 152 -2.26 -16.81 -16.04
C MET A 152 -2.51 -17.71 -17.25
N ALA A 153 -1.65 -18.71 -17.47
CA ALA A 153 -1.87 -19.69 -18.54
C ALA A 153 -3.14 -20.54 -18.32
N ASP A 154 -3.34 -21.04 -17.10
CA ASP A 154 -4.54 -21.79 -16.73
C ASP A 154 -5.81 -20.94 -16.92
N TYR A 155 -5.73 -19.63 -16.63
CA TYR A 155 -6.82 -18.68 -16.86
C TYR A 155 -7.08 -18.46 -18.35
N ALA A 156 -6.03 -18.22 -19.15
CA ALA A 156 -6.14 -18.01 -20.59
C ALA A 156 -6.72 -19.23 -21.33
N GLU A 157 -6.47 -20.44 -20.84
CA GLU A 157 -7.05 -21.69 -21.38
C GLU A 157 -8.50 -21.93 -20.94
N ASN A 158 -8.97 -21.22 -19.90
CA ASN A 158 -10.31 -21.40 -19.34
C ASN A 158 -11.39 -20.67 -20.16
N THR A 159 -11.62 -21.15 -21.38
CA THR A 159 -12.66 -20.69 -22.31
C THR A 159 -14.04 -20.56 -21.65
N LYS A 160 -14.39 -21.47 -20.72
CA LYS A 160 -15.66 -21.41 -20.00
C LYS A 160 -15.80 -20.18 -19.12
N MET A 161 -14.75 -19.78 -18.41
CA MET A 161 -14.78 -18.58 -17.58
C MET A 161 -14.71 -17.31 -18.43
N ILE A 162 -13.99 -17.33 -19.56
CA ILE A 162 -13.99 -16.21 -20.51
C ILE A 162 -15.40 -15.98 -21.07
N GLU A 163 -16.10 -17.06 -21.47
CA GLU A 163 -17.46 -16.97 -22.01
C GLU A 163 -18.51 -16.62 -20.95
N ASN A 164 -18.43 -17.23 -19.77
CA ASN A 164 -19.48 -17.15 -18.75
C ASN A 164 -19.19 -16.15 -17.62
N GLY A 165 -17.99 -15.57 -17.58
CA GLY A 165 -17.48 -14.78 -16.46
C GLY A 165 -17.12 -15.62 -15.24
N VAL A 166 -16.66 -14.96 -14.18
CA VAL A 166 -16.39 -15.59 -12.88
C VAL A 166 -17.71 -16.01 -12.23
N GLN A 167 -17.81 -17.25 -11.73
CA GLN A 167 -19.07 -17.77 -11.17
C GLN A 167 -19.17 -17.57 -9.66
N THR A 168 -18.17 -18.01 -8.89
CA THR A 168 -18.23 -18.00 -7.42
C THR A 168 -17.26 -17.00 -6.79
N ILE A 169 -17.48 -16.65 -5.53
CA ILE A 169 -16.55 -15.81 -4.77
C ILE A 169 -15.18 -16.51 -4.64
N GLU A 170 -15.14 -17.83 -4.51
CA GLU A 170 -13.88 -18.58 -4.43
C GLU A 170 -13.08 -18.52 -5.74
N GLU A 171 -13.75 -18.58 -6.90
CA GLU A 171 -13.09 -18.40 -8.20
C GLU A 171 -12.54 -16.97 -8.34
N TYR A 172 -13.29 -15.98 -7.88
CA TYR A 172 -12.87 -14.59 -7.84
C TYR A 172 -11.63 -14.38 -6.97
N GLU A 173 -11.62 -14.98 -5.78
CA GLU A 173 -10.48 -14.92 -4.86
C GLU A 173 -9.28 -15.70 -5.39
N LEU A 174 -9.49 -16.85 -6.03
CA LEU A 174 -8.43 -17.62 -6.66
C LEU A 174 -7.78 -16.83 -7.82
N TYR A 175 -8.58 -16.13 -8.62
CA TYR A 175 -8.04 -15.23 -9.63
C TYR A 175 -7.21 -14.11 -9.01
N CYS A 176 -7.76 -13.40 -8.02
CA CYS A 176 -7.04 -12.35 -7.30
C CYS A 176 -5.75 -12.86 -6.62
N HIS A 177 -5.75 -14.12 -6.15
CA HIS A 177 -4.57 -14.78 -5.61
C HIS A 177 -3.45 -14.87 -6.65
N TYR A 178 -3.76 -15.37 -7.86
CA TYR A 178 -2.75 -15.53 -8.91
C TYR A 178 -2.17 -14.20 -9.39
N VAL A 179 -3.00 -13.17 -9.59
CA VAL A 179 -2.55 -11.90 -10.20
C VAL A 179 -2.04 -10.88 -9.19
N ALA A 180 -2.41 -10.99 -7.90
CA ALA A 180 -2.02 -10.02 -6.87
C ALA A 180 -1.54 -10.66 -5.55
N GLY A 181 -2.15 -11.77 -5.11
CA GLY A 181 -1.71 -12.50 -3.91
C GLY A 181 -0.27 -13.00 -4.02
N LEU A 182 0.12 -13.59 -5.16
CA LEU A 182 1.48 -14.02 -5.46
C LEU A 182 2.49 -12.86 -5.48
N VAL A 183 2.07 -11.68 -5.94
CA VAL A 183 2.89 -10.47 -5.90
C VAL A 183 3.17 -10.09 -4.44
N GLY A 184 2.13 -10.14 -3.59
CA GLY A 184 2.26 -9.97 -2.14
C GLY A 184 3.22 -10.98 -1.52
N GLU A 185 3.11 -12.27 -1.90
CA GLU A 185 4.00 -13.34 -1.42
C GLU A 185 5.46 -13.03 -1.76
N GLY A 186 5.73 -12.69 -3.02
CA GLY A 186 7.06 -12.31 -3.49
C GLY A 186 7.63 -11.12 -2.72
N LEU A 187 6.86 -10.05 -2.59
CA LEU A 187 7.25 -8.85 -1.84
C LEU A 187 7.54 -9.17 -0.37
N THR A 188 6.67 -9.92 0.29
CA THR A 188 6.84 -10.34 1.69
C THR A 188 8.14 -11.13 1.86
N ARG A 189 8.41 -12.07 0.95
CA ARG A 189 9.65 -12.86 0.96
C ARG A 189 10.89 -12.00 0.72
N LEU A 190 10.82 -11.00 -0.16
CA LEU A 190 11.90 -10.03 -0.36
C LEU A 190 12.15 -9.22 0.92
N PHE A 191 11.11 -8.71 1.57
CA PHE A 191 11.20 -7.93 2.82
C PHE A 191 11.80 -8.73 3.97
N VAL A 192 11.34 -9.97 4.16
CA VAL A 192 11.86 -10.85 5.21
C VAL A 192 13.31 -11.26 4.91
N SER A 193 13.61 -11.57 3.65
CA SER A 193 14.97 -11.96 3.24
C SER A 193 15.97 -10.81 3.32
N SER A 194 15.53 -9.57 3.23
CA SER A 194 16.37 -8.37 3.43
C SER A 194 16.46 -7.92 4.89
N GLU A 195 15.80 -8.62 5.81
CA GLU A 195 15.70 -8.29 7.23
C GLU A 195 14.96 -6.96 7.53
N LEU A 196 14.35 -6.34 6.51
CA LEU A 196 13.57 -5.10 6.63
C LEU A 196 12.09 -5.34 6.98
N GLY A 197 11.61 -6.58 6.83
CA GLY A 197 10.32 -7.06 7.30
C GLY A 197 10.44 -7.93 8.55
N ASN A 198 9.37 -8.01 9.35
CA ASN A 198 9.30 -8.95 10.47
C ASN A 198 9.20 -10.40 9.95
N PRO A 199 10.10 -11.32 10.36
CA PRO A 199 10.09 -12.71 9.90
C PRO A 199 8.78 -13.45 10.21
N LYS A 200 8.03 -13.03 11.25
CA LYS A 200 6.71 -13.60 11.56
C LYS A 200 5.67 -13.41 10.47
N LEU A 201 5.89 -12.51 9.51
CA LEU A 201 5.02 -12.37 8.34
C LEU A 201 5.03 -13.63 7.47
N ALA A 202 6.15 -14.34 7.41
CA ALA A 202 6.24 -15.60 6.68
C ALA A 202 5.38 -16.73 7.30
N GLU A 203 5.04 -16.61 8.58
CA GLU A 203 4.19 -17.58 9.30
C GLU A 203 2.68 -17.30 9.12
N ARG A 204 2.32 -16.18 8.48
CA ARG A 204 0.93 -15.73 8.32
C ARG A 204 0.61 -15.36 6.87
N PRO A 205 0.55 -16.33 5.96
CA PRO A 205 0.31 -16.08 4.54
C PRO A 205 -1.03 -15.39 4.26
N SER A 206 -2.04 -15.54 5.14
CA SER A 206 -3.33 -14.85 5.00
C SER A 206 -3.20 -13.32 4.99
N LEU A 207 -2.26 -12.77 5.79
CA LEU A 207 -2.03 -11.32 5.83
C LEU A 207 -1.51 -10.80 4.50
N THR A 208 -0.57 -11.55 3.92
CA THR A 208 0.00 -11.25 2.62
C THR A 208 -1.05 -11.38 1.51
N GLU A 209 -1.89 -12.42 1.59
CA GLU A 209 -3.00 -12.61 0.67
C GLU A 209 -3.97 -11.43 0.71
N SER A 210 -4.38 -11.00 1.91
CA SER A 210 -5.27 -9.85 2.09
C SER A 210 -4.71 -8.55 1.51
N MET A 211 -3.40 -8.31 1.62
CA MET A 211 -2.77 -7.15 0.98
C MET A 211 -2.96 -7.13 -0.53
N GLY A 212 -2.80 -8.28 -1.21
CA GLY A 212 -3.01 -8.42 -2.65
C GLY A 212 -4.49 -8.34 -3.02
N GLN A 213 -5.34 -9.08 -2.32
CA GLN A 213 -6.78 -9.11 -2.52
C GLN A 213 -7.39 -7.71 -2.39
N PHE A 214 -7.05 -6.95 -1.36
CA PHE A 214 -7.62 -5.61 -1.16
C PHE A 214 -7.34 -4.67 -2.34
N LEU A 215 -6.11 -4.68 -2.87
CA LEU A 215 -5.72 -3.86 -4.01
C LEU A 215 -6.41 -4.32 -5.29
N GLN A 216 -6.40 -5.64 -5.56
CA GLN A 216 -6.95 -6.18 -6.78
C GLN A 216 -8.47 -6.04 -6.86
N LYS A 217 -9.16 -6.36 -5.76
CA LYS A 217 -10.61 -6.17 -5.66
C LYS A 217 -10.99 -4.69 -5.84
N THR A 218 -10.21 -3.77 -5.27
CA THR A 218 -10.44 -2.33 -5.48
C THR A 218 -10.29 -1.92 -6.95
N ASN A 219 -9.31 -2.45 -7.67
CA ASN A 219 -9.13 -2.18 -9.09
C ASN A 219 -10.28 -2.76 -9.92
N ILE A 220 -10.65 -4.03 -9.70
CA ILE A 220 -11.75 -4.69 -10.41
C ILE A 220 -13.07 -3.94 -10.22
N ILE A 221 -13.35 -3.46 -9.00
CA ILE A 221 -14.57 -2.68 -8.74
C ILE A 221 -14.58 -1.37 -9.54
N ARG A 222 -13.44 -0.67 -9.57
CA ARG A 222 -13.27 0.62 -10.25
C ARG A 222 -13.38 0.51 -11.76
N ASP A 223 -12.81 -0.57 -12.30
CA ASP A 223 -12.56 -0.71 -13.73
C ASP A 223 -13.70 -1.46 -14.46
N ILE A 224 -14.81 -1.78 -13.77
CA ILE A 224 -15.98 -2.51 -14.33
C ILE A 224 -16.44 -2.00 -15.70
N HIS A 225 -16.46 -0.68 -15.91
CA HIS A 225 -16.88 -0.10 -17.19
C HIS A 225 -15.87 -0.38 -18.32
N GLU A 226 -14.58 -0.24 -18.04
CA GLU A 226 -13.49 -0.50 -19.00
C GLU A 226 -13.39 -2.00 -19.29
N ASP A 227 -13.45 -2.83 -18.24
CA ASP A 227 -13.46 -4.29 -18.37
C ASP A 227 -14.63 -4.79 -19.22
N TRP A 228 -15.82 -4.19 -19.07
CA TRP A 228 -16.96 -4.53 -19.91
C TRP A 228 -16.74 -4.19 -21.40
N GLN A 229 -16.14 -3.03 -21.69
CA GLN A 229 -15.81 -2.63 -23.07
C GLN A 229 -14.84 -3.61 -23.73
N ASP A 230 -13.93 -4.17 -22.93
CA ASP A 230 -12.95 -5.17 -23.37
C ASP A 230 -13.51 -6.60 -23.34
N GLY A 231 -14.78 -6.79 -22.99
CA GLY A 231 -15.46 -8.09 -22.96
C GLY A 231 -15.13 -8.95 -21.73
N ARG A 232 -14.49 -8.39 -20.70
CA ARG A 232 -14.14 -9.07 -19.45
C ARG A 232 -15.27 -8.97 -18.41
N ARG A 233 -15.43 -10.02 -17.59
CA ARG A 233 -16.54 -10.16 -16.63
C ARG A 233 -16.03 -10.67 -15.27
N TRP A 234 -15.53 -9.76 -14.44
CA TRP A 234 -14.82 -10.10 -13.19
C TRP A 234 -15.68 -10.21 -11.94
N TYR A 235 -16.84 -9.53 -11.88
CA TYR A 235 -17.70 -9.66 -10.70
C TYR A 235 -18.25 -11.10 -10.69
N PRO A 236 -18.15 -11.83 -9.57
CA PRO A 236 -18.64 -13.20 -9.50
C PRO A 236 -20.17 -13.22 -9.62
N LYS A 237 -20.69 -14.19 -10.39
CA LYS A 237 -22.13 -14.43 -10.54
C LYS A 237 -22.86 -14.59 -9.23
N GLU A 238 -22.23 -15.24 -8.27
CA GLU A 238 -22.76 -15.37 -6.92
C GLU A 238 -23.11 -14.03 -6.27
N ILE A 239 -22.40 -12.94 -6.59
CA ILE A 239 -22.69 -11.59 -6.12
C ILE A 239 -23.68 -10.89 -7.06
N TRP A 240 -23.33 -10.71 -8.34
CA TRP A 240 -24.14 -9.84 -9.20
C TRP A 240 -25.55 -10.35 -9.48
N SER A 241 -25.74 -11.68 -9.51
CA SER A 241 -27.07 -12.27 -9.75
C SER A 241 -28.05 -12.09 -8.60
N ARG A 242 -27.59 -11.60 -7.45
CA ARG A 242 -28.48 -11.18 -6.34
C ARG A 242 -29.19 -9.86 -6.63
N HIS A 243 -28.66 -9.06 -7.55
CA HIS A 243 -29.10 -7.69 -7.82
C HIS A 243 -29.76 -7.55 -9.19
N VAL A 244 -29.28 -8.27 -10.21
CA VAL A 244 -29.82 -8.24 -11.58
C VAL A 244 -29.89 -9.65 -12.20
N ASP A 245 -30.77 -9.84 -13.17
CA ASP A 245 -31.00 -11.15 -13.81
C ASP A 245 -29.90 -11.51 -14.83
N LYS A 246 -29.37 -10.50 -15.54
CA LYS A 246 -28.31 -10.67 -16.56
C LYS A 246 -27.13 -9.75 -16.28
N TRP A 247 -25.95 -10.16 -16.72
CA TRP A 247 -24.73 -9.37 -16.58
C TRP A 247 -24.88 -7.98 -17.21
N GLU A 248 -25.45 -7.92 -18.42
CA GLU A 248 -25.59 -6.69 -19.20
C GLU A 248 -26.47 -5.65 -18.50
N ASP A 249 -27.39 -6.11 -17.63
CA ASP A 249 -28.27 -5.24 -16.86
C ASP A 249 -27.48 -4.37 -15.85
N LEU A 250 -26.29 -4.78 -15.40
CA LEU A 250 -25.43 -3.94 -14.53
C LEU A 250 -25.01 -2.62 -15.19
N LEU A 251 -24.91 -2.59 -16.53
CA LEU A 251 -24.46 -1.44 -17.30
C LEU A 251 -25.61 -0.69 -17.97
N ASP A 252 -26.83 -1.23 -17.94
CA ASP A 252 -28.04 -0.57 -18.44
C ASP A 252 -28.53 0.49 -17.43
N PRO A 253 -28.68 1.77 -17.84
CA PRO A 253 -29.21 2.84 -16.99
C PRO A 253 -30.56 2.52 -16.33
N LYS A 254 -31.36 1.61 -16.90
CA LYS A 254 -32.65 1.16 -16.33
C LYS A 254 -32.50 0.49 -14.96
N TYR A 255 -31.40 -0.22 -14.72
CA TYR A 255 -31.15 -0.96 -13.47
C TYR A 255 -30.11 -0.28 -12.58
N ARG A 256 -29.96 1.05 -12.71
CA ARG A 256 -28.89 1.80 -12.05
C ARG A 256 -28.84 1.60 -10.53
N GLU A 257 -29.99 1.56 -9.86
CA GLU A 257 -30.04 1.36 -8.41
C GLU A 257 -29.56 -0.04 -8.01
N GLN A 258 -30.00 -1.07 -8.73
CA GLN A 258 -29.57 -2.45 -8.53
C GLN A 258 -28.07 -2.62 -8.80
N ALA A 259 -27.57 -2.00 -9.85
CA ALA A 259 -26.14 -2.02 -10.17
C ALA A 259 -25.31 -1.32 -9.08
N VAL A 260 -25.79 -0.21 -8.51
CA VAL A 260 -25.15 0.45 -7.37
C VAL A 260 -25.18 -0.44 -6.12
N ASN A 261 -26.28 -1.16 -5.86
CA ASN A 261 -26.33 -2.16 -4.77
C ASN A 261 -25.34 -3.33 -5.00
N CYS A 262 -25.14 -3.73 -6.25
CA CYS A 262 -24.12 -4.73 -6.60
C CYS A 262 -22.70 -4.22 -6.34
N VAL A 263 -22.42 -2.95 -6.67
CA VAL A 263 -21.13 -2.32 -6.33
C VAL A 263 -20.94 -2.26 -4.81
N SER A 264 -21.99 -1.95 -4.04
CA SER A 264 -21.95 -2.01 -2.57
C SER A 264 -21.57 -3.40 -2.04
N ASP A 265 -22.12 -4.47 -2.62
CA ASP A 265 -21.81 -5.87 -2.25
C ASP A 265 -20.34 -6.23 -2.57
N MET A 266 -19.83 -5.81 -3.73
CA MET A 266 -18.41 -5.99 -4.07
C MET A 266 -17.47 -5.21 -3.13
N ILE A 267 -17.84 -3.98 -2.76
CA ILE A 267 -17.08 -3.18 -1.80
C ILE A 267 -17.10 -3.84 -0.42
N LEU A 268 -18.23 -4.39 0.00
CA LEU A 268 -18.34 -5.17 1.24
C LEU A 268 -17.37 -6.36 1.23
N ASP A 269 -17.29 -7.09 0.11
CA ASP A 269 -16.34 -8.19 -0.07
C ASP A 269 -14.87 -7.72 -0.02
N ALA A 270 -14.55 -6.56 -0.60
CA ALA A 270 -13.20 -5.99 -0.51
C ALA A 270 -12.85 -5.55 0.92
N LEU A 271 -13.78 -4.90 1.64
CA LEU A 271 -13.55 -4.35 2.98
C LEU A 271 -13.18 -5.40 4.03
N LYS A 272 -13.48 -6.69 3.81
CA LYS A 272 -13.12 -7.78 4.74
C LYS A 272 -11.60 -7.97 4.93
N HIS A 273 -10.79 -7.41 4.03
CA HIS A 273 -9.32 -7.51 4.09
C HIS A 273 -8.67 -6.34 4.84
N ALA A 274 -9.42 -5.28 5.18
CA ALA A 274 -8.87 -4.04 5.71
C ALA A 274 -8.11 -4.23 7.05
N GLU A 275 -8.67 -5.01 7.96
CA GLU A 275 -8.08 -5.31 9.27
C GLU A 275 -6.76 -6.07 9.12
N GLU A 276 -6.71 -7.05 8.21
CA GLU A 276 -5.50 -7.82 7.93
C GLU A 276 -4.43 -6.97 7.24
N CYS A 277 -4.80 -6.06 6.34
CA CYS A 277 -3.88 -5.09 5.75
C CYS A 277 -3.22 -4.21 6.83
N LEU A 278 -4.03 -3.65 7.74
CA LEU A 278 -3.53 -2.85 8.87
C LEU A 278 -2.58 -3.66 9.76
N PHE A 279 -2.92 -4.92 10.05
CA PHE A 279 -2.08 -5.80 10.83
C PHE A 279 -0.76 -6.15 10.11
N TYR A 280 -0.81 -6.41 8.80
CA TYR A 280 0.36 -6.68 7.97
C TYR A 280 1.35 -5.50 8.01
N MET A 281 0.86 -4.28 7.86
CA MET A 281 1.68 -3.06 7.86
C MET A 281 2.40 -2.83 9.19
N ALA A 282 1.85 -3.30 10.31
CA ALA A 282 2.51 -3.30 11.61
C ALA A 282 3.78 -4.17 11.66
N GLY A 283 3.94 -5.10 10.71
CA GLY A 283 5.11 -5.97 10.60
C GLY A 283 6.31 -5.35 9.87
N MET A 284 6.19 -4.13 9.34
CA MET A 284 7.30 -3.46 8.63
C MET A 284 8.27 -2.83 9.64
N ARG A 285 9.58 -3.10 9.49
CA ARG A 285 10.61 -2.58 10.40
C ARG A 285 11.32 -1.34 9.88
N GLU A 286 11.30 -1.13 8.58
CA GLU A 286 11.99 -0.04 7.91
C GLU A 286 10.99 0.91 7.23
N GLN A 287 11.23 2.21 7.33
CA GLN A 287 10.27 3.25 6.97
C GLN A 287 9.93 3.26 5.47
N SER A 288 10.90 3.07 4.57
CA SER A 288 10.63 3.04 3.14
C SER A 288 9.81 1.82 2.73
N VAL A 289 10.04 0.66 3.37
CA VAL A 289 9.22 -0.55 3.16
C VAL A 289 7.81 -0.34 3.70
N PHE A 290 7.67 0.29 4.87
CA PHE A 290 6.37 0.69 5.40
C PHE A 290 5.62 1.62 4.44
N ASN A 291 6.27 2.68 3.95
CA ASN A 291 5.69 3.61 2.98
C ASN A 291 5.24 2.87 1.71
N PHE A 292 6.07 1.96 1.22
CA PHE A 292 5.79 1.15 0.03
C PHE A 292 4.51 0.33 0.15
N VAL A 293 4.27 -0.28 1.31
CA VAL A 293 3.05 -1.07 1.53
C VAL A 293 1.86 -0.21 1.95
N ALA A 294 2.08 0.91 2.65
CA ALA A 294 1.02 1.74 3.21
C ALA A 294 0.34 2.65 2.19
N ILE A 295 1.10 3.27 1.29
CA ILE A 295 0.56 4.21 0.30
C ILE A 295 -0.51 3.56 -0.58
N PRO A 296 -0.28 2.39 -1.21
CA PRO A 296 -1.30 1.75 -2.05
C PRO A 296 -2.56 1.37 -1.27
N GLN A 297 -2.40 0.90 -0.03
CA GLN A 297 -3.53 0.49 0.83
C GLN A 297 -4.39 1.70 1.26
N GLY A 298 -3.74 2.82 1.61
CA GLY A 298 -4.41 4.08 1.91
C GLY A 298 -5.14 4.67 0.69
N MET A 299 -4.57 4.52 -0.51
CA MET A 299 -5.26 4.88 -1.75
C MET A 299 -6.45 3.96 -2.03
N ALA A 300 -6.31 2.66 -1.80
CA ALA A 300 -7.37 1.69 -2.06
C ALA A 300 -8.62 1.95 -1.20
N ILE A 301 -8.48 2.16 0.11
CA ILE A 301 -9.63 2.47 0.98
C ILE A 301 -10.32 3.80 0.57
N ALA A 302 -9.54 4.78 0.11
CA ALA A 302 -10.10 6.03 -0.43
C ALA A 302 -10.84 5.82 -1.76
N THR A 303 -10.33 4.96 -2.64
CA THR A 303 -11.01 4.59 -3.88
C THR A 303 -12.28 3.80 -3.62
N LEU A 304 -12.29 2.86 -2.67
CA LEU A 304 -13.51 2.16 -2.24
C LEU A 304 -14.58 3.16 -1.76
N GLU A 305 -14.20 4.15 -0.95
CA GLU A 305 -15.13 5.19 -0.51
C GLU A 305 -15.66 6.07 -1.66
N LEU A 306 -14.82 6.35 -2.66
CA LEU A 306 -15.22 7.12 -3.85
C LEU A 306 -16.24 6.36 -4.71
N MET A 307 -16.10 5.03 -4.81
CA MET A 307 -17.00 4.17 -5.58
C MET A 307 -18.30 3.85 -4.83
N PHE A 308 -18.25 3.85 -3.50
CA PHE A 308 -19.38 3.48 -2.67
C PHE A 308 -20.57 4.43 -2.89
N ARG A 309 -21.72 3.85 -3.29
CA ARG A 309 -22.96 4.56 -3.65
C ARG A 309 -22.78 5.61 -4.76
N ASN A 310 -21.79 5.44 -5.62
CA ASN A 310 -21.49 6.36 -6.71
C ASN A 310 -21.82 5.71 -8.07
N PRO A 311 -22.88 6.12 -8.77
CA PRO A 311 -23.28 5.53 -10.05
C PRO A 311 -22.25 5.75 -11.17
N ASP A 312 -21.38 6.77 -11.03
CA ASP A 312 -20.36 7.10 -12.03
C ASP A 312 -19.39 5.93 -12.32
N VAL A 313 -19.16 5.04 -11.35
CA VAL A 313 -18.27 3.87 -11.51
C VAL A 313 -18.71 2.93 -12.64
N LEU A 314 -20.02 2.92 -12.94
CA LEU A 314 -20.61 2.09 -14.00
C LEU A 314 -20.52 2.73 -15.39
N GLU A 315 -20.13 4.00 -15.47
CA GLU A 315 -20.08 4.78 -16.70
C GLU A 315 -18.67 5.23 -17.08
N LYS A 316 -17.77 5.33 -16.10
CA LYS A 316 -16.38 5.77 -16.29
C LYS A 316 -15.50 5.31 -15.15
N ASN A 317 -14.20 5.31 -15.41
CA ASN A 317 -13.19 5.08 -14.39
C ASN A 317 -13.11 6.26 -13.40
N VAL A 318 -13.61 6.04 -12.19
CA VAL A 318 -13.58 7.04 -11.10
C VAL A 318 -12.23 7.04 -10.40
N LYS A 319 -11.61 8.21 -10.27
CA LYS A 319 -10.26 8.36 -9.71
C LYS A 319 -10.25 9.40 -8.60
N ILE A 320 -9.53 9.10 -7.52
CA ILE A 320 -9.22 10.09 -6.49
C ILE A 320 -8.48 11.26 -7.14
N THR A 321 -8.71 12.47 -6.63
CA THR A 321 -8.05 13.65 -7.20
C THR A 321 -6.56 13.60 -6.91
N LYS A 322 -5.75 14.28 -7.72
CA LYS A 322 -4.30 14.39 -7.48
C LYS A 322 -3.99 15.01 -6.11
N GLY A 323 -4.82 15.95 -5.64
CA GLY A 323 -4.67 16.55 -4.33
C GLY A 323 -4.90 15.57 -3.20
N ASP A 324 -5.99 14.78 -3.28
CA ASP A 324 -6.29 13.75 -2.28
C ASP A 324 -5.22 12.65 -2.30
N ALA A 325 -4.73 12.26 -3.49
CA ALA A 325 -3.62 11.33 -3.62
C ALA A 325 -2.34 11.85 -2.91
N CYS A 326 -1.97 13.11 -3.12
CA CYS A 326 -0.83 13.72 -2.42
C CYS A 326 -1.04 13.78 -0.90
N GLN A 327 -2.26 14.09 -0.44
CA GLN A 327 -2.59 14.09 0.98
C GLN A 327 -2.43 12.67 1.58
N LEU A 328 -3.00 11.67 0.92
CA LEU A 328 -2.92 10.28 1.32
C LEU A 328 -1.47 9.78 1.36
N MET A 329 -0.67 10.10 0.34
CA MET A 329 0.75 9.78 0.34
C MET A 329 1.44 10.39 1.57
N PHE A 330 1.22 11.67 1.84
CA PHE A 330 1.82 12.34 3.00
C PHE A 330 1.39 11.72 4.34
N GLU A 331 0.11 11.40 4.51
CA GLU A 331 -0.43 10.76 5.72
C GLU A 331 0.09 9.33 5.90
N CYS A 332 0.13 8.55 4.81
CA CYS A 332 0.52 7.15 4.85
C CYS A 332 2.03 6.92 5.01
N THR A 333 2.87 7.95 4.81
CA THR A 333 4.31 7.86 5.08
C THR A 333 4.71 8.20 6.51
N GLN A 334 3.79 8.66 7.37
CA GLN A 334 4.15 9.08 8.72
C GLN A 334 4.42 7.90 9.64
N ASN A 335 3.40 7.08 9.90
CA ASN A 335 3.44 5.92 10.78
C ASN A 335 2.10 5.16 10.70
N LEU A 336 2.06 3.99 11.34
CA LEU A 336 0.87 3.12 11.35
C LEU A 336 -0.36 3.77 12.00
N GLN A 337 -0.19 4.61 13.02
CA GLN A 337 -1.33 5.29 13.66
C GLN A 337 -2.02 6.22 12.66
N THR A 338 -1.26 7.00 11.91
CA THR A 338 -1.81 7.88 10.87
C THR A 338 -2.52 7.08 9.76
N VAL A 339 -1.95 5.94 9.35
CA VAL A 339 -2.62 5.03 8.39
C VAL A 339 -3.93 4.49 8.96
N CYS A 340 -3.95 4.11 10.24
CA CYS A 340 -5.19 3.71 10.91
C CYS A 340 -6.22 4.85 10.92
N GLU A 341 -5.82 6.10 11.16
CA GLU A 341 -6.73 7.25 11.04
C GLU A 341 -7.27 7.44 9.61
N VAL A 342 -6.44 7.19 8.59
CA VAL A 342 -6.89 7.20 7.19
C VAL A 342 -7.98 6.14 6.98
N PHE A 343 -7.74 4.90 7.40
CA PHE A 343 -8.71 3.81 7.30
C PHE A 343 -10.01 4.12 8.08
N ARG A 344 -9.89 4.58 9.33
CA ARG A 344 -11.03 5.01 10.16
C ARG A 344 -11.83 6.12 9.48
N ARG A 345 -11.16 7.13 8.93
CA ARG A 345 -11.80 8.26 8.23
C ARG A 345 -12.63 7.78 7.03
N TYR A 346 -12.07 6.91 6.21
CA TYR A 346 -12.79 6.41 5.02
C TYR A 346 -13.85 5.36 5.37
N ALA A 347 -13.64 4.51 6.38
CA ALA A 347 -14.69 3.63 6.91
C ALA A 347 -15.90 4.44 7.43
N ARG A 348 -15.66 5.54 8.16
CA ARG A 348 -16.72 6.46 8.61
C ARG A 348 -17.44 7.14 7.46
N LYS A 349 -16.72 7.55 6.41
CA LYS A 349 -17.33 8.14 5.21
C LYS A 349 -18.21 7.14 4.46
N ILE A 350 -17.75 5.89 4.31
CA ILE A 350 -18.56 4.80 3.75
C ILE A 350 -19.80 4.59 4.60
N HIS A 351 -19.65 4.47 5.92
CA HIS A 351 -20.77 4.32 6.84
C HIS A 351 -21.77 5.49 6.75
N ALA A 352 -21.29 6.74 6.63
CA ALA A 352 -22.14 7.92 6.49
C ALA A 352 -22.89 7.99 5.15
N LYS A 353 -22.32 7.43 4.07
CA LYS A 353 -22.98 7.30 2.76
C LYS A 353 -23.96 6.11 2.69
N ASN A 354 -23.93 5.22 3.68
CA ASN A 354 -24.70 3.98 3.66
C ASN A 354 -26.20 4.27 3.68
N ASP A 355 -26.96 3.61 2.80
CA ASP A 355 -28.39 3.86 2.59
C ASP A 355 -29.20 2.69 3.17
N PRO A 356 -30.18 2.93 4.08
CA PRO A 356 -31.04 1.86 4.61
C PRO A 356 -31.81 1.04 3.57
N ARG A 357 -31.93 1.55 2.33
CA ARG A 357 -32.57 0.85 1.19
C ARG A 357 -31.63 -0.13 0.49
N ASP A 358 -30.32 -0.02 0.71
CA ASP A 358 -29.33 -0.95 0.18
C ASP A 358 -29.49 -2.31 0.88
N PRO A 359 -29.64 -3.43 0.16
CA PRO A 359 -29.77 -4.75 0.76
C PRO A 359 -28.56 -5.12 1.64
N ASN A 360 -27.40 -4.50 1.42
CA ASN A 360 -26.17 -4.74 2.17
C ASN A 360 -25.98 -3.79 3.37
N TYR A 361 -26.96 -2.92 3.67
CA TYR A 361 -26.85 -1.86 4.67
C TYR A 361 -26.28 -2.32 6.01
N LEU A 362 -26.83 -3.41 6.57
CA LEU A 362 -26.41 -3.94 7.86
C LEU A 362 -24.98 -4.50 7.80
N ALA A 363 -24.68 -5.29 6.78
CA ALA A 363 -23.37 -5.92 6.62
C ALA A 363 -22.25 -4.88 6.43
N ILE A 364 -22.49 -3.83 5.64
CA ILE A 364 -21.56 -2.71 5.48
C ILE A 364 -21.36 -1.97 6.80
N SER A 365 -22.44 -1.68 7.53
CA SER A 365 -22.35 -1.00 8.82
C SER A 365 -21.52 -1.81 9.83
N VAL A 366 -21.74 -3.12 9.88
CA VAL A 366 -20.95 -4.04 10.72
C VAL A 366 -19.49 -4.04 10.29
N ARG A 367 -19.19 -4.12 9.00
CA ARG A 367 -17.81 -4.15 8.51
C ARG A 367 -17.06 -2.84 8.82
N CYS A 368 -17.69 -1.68 8.62
CA CYS A 368 -17.11 -0.40 9.00
C CYS A 368 -16.83 -0.34 10.51
N ALA A 369 -17.76 -0.82 11.35
CA ALA A 369 -17.59 -0.87 12.79
C ALA A 369 -16.46 -1.83 13.21
N GLN A 370 -16.29 -2.97 12.53
CA GLN A 370 -15.19 -3.91 12.77
C GLN A 370 -13.82 -3.27 12.49
N ILE A 371 -13.70 -2.51 11.40
CA ILE A 371 -12.46 -1.75 11.10
C ILE A 371 -12.17 -0.75 12.22
N GLU A 372 -13.17 0.03 12.66
CA GLU A 372 -12.98 0.98 13.76
C GLU A 372 -12.60 0.27 15.06
N GLN A 373 -13.29 -0.81 15.42
CA GLN A 373 -13.00 -1.59 16.61
C GLN A 373 -11.60 -2.18 16.57
N PHE A 374 -11.17 -2.72 15.44
CA PHE A 374 -9.82 -3.23 15.24
C PHE A 374 -8.78 -2.13 15.47
N ILE A 375 -9.00 -0.95 14.91
CA ILE A 375 -8.11 0.20 15.13
C ILE A 375 -8.08 0.60 16.62
N GLU A 376 -9.22 0.63 17.32
CA GLU A 376 -9.25 0.90 18.77
C GLU A 376 -8.48 -0.16 19.57
N THR A 377 -8.39 -1.41 19.10
CA THR A 377 -7.55 -2.43 19.75
C THR A 377 -6.06 -2.16 19.59
N LEU A 378 -5.64 -1.57 18.48
CA LEU A 378 -4.24 -1.20 18.21
C LEU A 378 -3.85 0.12 18.91
N TYR A 379 -4.76 1.10 18.88
CA TYR A 379 -4.57 2.45 19.40
C TYR A 379 -5.78 2.87 20.24
N PRO A 380 -5.88 2.41 21.51
CA PRO A 380 -7.03 2.71 22.35
C PRO A 380 -7.19 4.22 22.57
N THR A 381 -8.37 4.74 22.28
CA THR A 381 -8.70 6.13 22.61
C THR A 381 -8.67 6.31 24.12
N GLN A 382 -7.78 7.18 24.59
CA GLN A 382 -7.68 7.54 25.99
C GLN A 382 -8.87 8.41 26.40
N ASP A 383 -9.88 7.81 27.04
CA ASP A 383 -10.95 8.59 27.69
C ASP A 383 -10.38 9.19 28.99
N PRO A 384 -10.25 10.53 29.09
CA PRO A 384 -9.72 11.19 30.27
C PRO A 384 -10.45 10.76 31.54
N LYS A 385 -11.77 10.57 31.48
CA LYS A 385 -12.57 10.18 32.65
C LYS A 385 -12.22 8.77 33.12
N LYS A 386 -12.02 7.85 32.19
CA LYS A 386 -11.67 6.46 32.48
C LYS A 386 -10.25 6.35 33.04
N LEU A 387 -9.32 7.13 32.49
CA LEU A 387 -7.94 7.25 33.01
C LEU A 387 -7.88 7.90 34.39
N THR A 388 -8.69 8.94 34.65
CA THR A 388 -8.78 9.54 35.99
C THR A 388 -9.31 8.52 37.00
N LEU A 389 -10.35 7.76 36.65
CA LEU A 389 -10.88 6.67 37.48
C LEU A 389 -9.87 5.56 37.75
N GLU A 390 -9.12 5.11 36.73
CA GLU A 390 -8.07 4.09 36.90
C GLU A 390 -6.89 4.61 37.73
N ASN A 391 -6.49 5.86 37.56
CA ASN A 391 -5.42 6.50 38.34
C ASN A 391 -5.84 6.72 39.80
N GLU A 392 -7.07 7.14 40.06
CA GLU A 392 -7.62 7.25 41.43
C GLU A 392 -7.68 5.88 42.13
N GLN A 393 -7.99 4.82 41.39
CA GLN A 393 -7.99 3.45 41.92
C GLN A 393 -6.57 2.93 42.18
N ARG A 394 -5.59 3.30 41.36
CA ARG A 394 -4.17 2.97 41.58
C ARG A 394 -3.59 3.73 42.79
N GLN A 395 -3.87 5.03 42.91
CA GLN A 395 -3.46 5.84 44.07
C GLN A 395 -4.05 5.35 45.39
N LYS A 396 -5.27 4.79 45.38
CA LYS A 396 -5.87 4.15 46.57
C LYS A 396 -5.23 2.81 46.95
N LYS A 397 -4.47 2.18 46.05
CA LYS A 397 -3.80 0.89 46.27
C LYS A 397 -2.33 1.02 46.66
N GLU A 398 -1.70 2.17 46.43
CA GLU A 398 -0.33 2.42 46.89
C GLU A 398 -0.33 2.71 48.41
N PRO A 399 0.60 2.13 49.18
CA PRO A 399 0.72 2.45 50.59
C PRO A 399 1.12 3.93 50.73
N THR A 400 0.35 4.68 51.52
CA THR A 400 0.65 6.08 51.83
C THR A 400 2.00 6.15 52.56
N VAL A 401 3.00 6.72 51.90
CA VAL A 401 4.36 6.91 52.44
C VAL A 401 4.31 7.81 53.68
N ASP A 402 5.03 7.43 54.73
CA ASP A 402 5.08 8.12 56.02
C ASP A 402 5.56 9.58 55.86
N PRO A 403 4.88 10.59 56.44
CA PRO A 403 5.27 12.00 56.32
C PRO A 403 6.72 12.30 56.71
N GLY A 404 7.33 11.48 57.57
CA GLY A 404 8.74 11.59 57.96
C GLY A 404 9.71 11.33 56.80
N GLU A 405 9.42 10.35 55.94
CA GLU A 405 10.28 10.01 54.78
C GLU A 405 10.25 11.11 53.71
N ASN A 406 9.10 11.76 53.51
CA ASN A 406 8.97 12.90 52.59
C ASN A 406 9.81 14.09 53.05
N LEU A 407 9.85 14.38 54.36
CA LEU A 407 10.66 15.45 54.93
C LEU A 407 12.17 15.19 54.77
N ILE A 408 12.58 13.92 54.95
CA ILE A 408 13.97 13.50 54.76
C ILE A 408 14.37 13.61 53.28
N MET A 409 13.52 13.12 52.36
CA MET A 409 13.76 13.23 50.91
C MET A 409 13.86 14.69 50.46
N PHE A 410 12.96 15.57 50.94
CA PHE A 410 13.03 17.00 50.64
C PHE A 410 14.32 17.64 51.15
N GLY A 411 14.76 17.26 52.36
CA GLY A 411 16.02 17.69 52.94
C GLY A 411 17.22 17.27 52.09
N ILE A 412 17.26 16.02 51.63
CA ILE A 412 18.33 15.49 50.77
C ILE A 412 18.39 16.25 49.44
N VAL A 413 17.24 16.45 48.78
CA VAL A 413 17.18 17.18 47.50
C VAL A 413 17.65 18.62 47.66
N LEU A 414 17.24 19.31 48.72
CA LEU A 414 17.67 20.68 48.99
C LEU A 414 19.18 20.77 49.23
N LEU A 415 19.74 19.80 49.96
CA LEU A 415 21.17 19.75 50.28
C LEU A 415 22.01 19.46 49.02
N CYS A 416 21.53 18.57 48.14
CA CYS A 416 22.14 18.34 46.82
C CYS A 416 22.11 19.61 45.94
N LEU A 417 20.99 20.32 45.90
CA LEU A 417 20.88 21.56 45.12
C LEU A 417 21.84 22.64 45.63
N LEU A 418 21.92 22.83 46.95
CA LEU A 418 22.85 23.78 47.56
C LEU A 418 24.31 23.40 47.29
N PHE A 419 24.64 22.11 47.30
CA PHE A 419 25.98 21.61 47.01
C PHE A 419 26.38 21.88 45.54
N VAL A 420 25.48 21.59 44.60
CA VAL A 420 25.69 21.86 43.17
C VAL A 420 25.85 23.35 42.90
N SER A 421 24.99 24.20 43.50
CA SER A 421 25.10 25.65 43.39
C SER A 421 26.44 26.17 43.96
N GLY A 422 26.89 25.61 45.09
CA GLY A 422 28.19 25.93 45.68
C GLY A 422 29.36 25.58 44.76
N ILE A 423 29.32 24.43 44.09
CA ILE A 423 30.33 24.04 43.09
C ILE A 423 30.31 25.01 41.90
N MET A 424 29.14 25.37 41.39
CA MET A 424 29.02 26.28 40.25
C MET A 424 29.56 27.68 40.57
N VAL A 425 29.24 28.24 41.73
CA VAL A 425 29.78 29.55 42.16
C VAL A 425 31.30 29.50 42.29
N ARG A 426 31.84 28.41 42.86
CA ARG A 426 33.29 28.23 43.01
C ARG A 426 34.01 28.11 41.66
N ALA A 427 33.39 27.42 40.70
CA ALA A 427 33.90 27.32 39.33
C ALA A 427 33.87 28.68 38.61
N ILE A 428 32.82 29.47 38.79
CA ILE A 428 32.70 30.83 38.21
C ILE A 428 33.74 31.78 38.82
N CYS A 429 33.95 31.75 40.14
CA CYS A 429 34.97 32.56 40.79
C CYS A 429 36.40 32.15 40.39
N ALA A 430 36.65 30.85 40.16
CA ALA A 430 37.95 30.36 39.68
C ALA A 430 38.22 30.72 38.20
N ALA A 431 37.17 30.86 37.38
CA ALA A 431 37.27 31.25 35.98
C ALA A 431 37.37 32.77 35.76
N ALA A 432 36.97 33.59 36.74
CA ALA A 432 36.95 35.05 36.64
C ALA A 432 38.30 35.71 36.21
N PRO A 433 39.50 35.22 36.61
CA PRO A 433 40.77 35.79 36.15
C PRO A 433 41.09 35.52 34.66
N TYR A 434 40.45 34.51 34.04
CA TYR A 434 40.70 34.10 32.66
C TYR A 434 39.78 34.80 31.64
N ILE A 435 38.70 35.44 32.11
CA ILE A 435 37.70 36.10 31.25
C ILE A 435 38.08 37.57 30.96
N SER A 436 39.02 38.16 31.70
CA SER A 436 39.42 39.57 31.59
C SER A 436 40.71 39.84 30.78
N GLN A 437 41.21 38.88 29.99
CA GLN A 437 42.32 39.15 29.06
C GLN A 437 41.78 39.70 27.72
N PRO A 438 42.25 40.87 27.23
CA PRO A 438 41.87 41.37 25.92
C PRO A 438 42.47 40.49 24.82
N LEU A 439 41.65 40.08 23.84
CA LEU A 439 42.11 39.45 22.61
C LEU A 439 42.87 40.48 21.75
N THR A 440 44.19 40.51 21.88
CA THR A 440 45.10 41.10 20.89
C THR A 440 45.89 39.99 20.20
N GLY A 441 45.68 39.82 18.89
CA GLY A 441 46.65 39.20 17.99
C GLY A 441 46.11 38.04 17.14
N LEU A 442 46.43 38.12 15.83
CA LEU A 442 46.25 37.15 14.72
C LEU A 442 44.87 37.28 14.03
N ILE A 443 44.68 37.94 12.88
CA ILE A 443 45.41 37.90 11.58
C ILE A 443 45.81 36.49 11.17
#